data_AF-A0A7J9QDA3-F1
#
_entry.id   AF-A0A7J9QDA3-F1
#
_cell.length_a   1.000
_cell.length_b   1.000
_cell.length_c   1.000
_cell.angle_alpha   90.00
_cell.angle_beta   90.00
_cell.angle_gamma   90.00
#
_symmetry.space_group_name_H-M   'P 1'
#
loop_
_entity.id
_entity.type
_entity.pdbx_description
1 polymer ?
#
loop_
_entity_poly.entity_id
_entity_poly.type
_entity_poly.pdbx_seq_one_letter_code
_entity_poly.pdbx_strand_id
1 'polypeptide(L)'
;MITKNIDENLISVIPEDSDDLLNLRRIIKENDKVIGDTTRVLKQDKDYSRPDKGERVKIRIALTVEKISLDDVLDRLRVVGTISESSNESVPHGTHHSFILKINDGITISKKKWLPFEKNLLESSNNQVGFVLVAIDTGDSGIARL
;
A
#
# COMPACT_ATOMS: atom_id res chain seq x y z
N MET A 1 -6.27 -7.29 9.58
CA MET A 1 -5.90 -5.86 9.41
C MET A 1 -6.31 -5.05 10.63
N ILE A 2 -5.37 -4.26 11.16
CA ILE A 2 -5.64 -3.28 12.22
C ILE A 2 -6.08 -1.98 11.56
N THR A 3 -7.24 -1.46 11.94
CA THR A 3 -7.77 -0.19 11.42
C THR A 3 -8.01 0.81 12.54
N LYS A 4 -7.67 2.08 12.30
CA LYS A 4 -7.96 3.20 13.20
C LYS A 4 -8.58 4.34 12.39
N ASN A 5 -9.81 4.72 12.75
CA ASN A 5 -10.46 5.89 12.18
C ASN A 5 -9.85 7.15 12.80
N ILE A 6 -9.29 8.03 11.97
CA ILE A 6 -8.69 9.31 12.42
C ILE A 6 -9.73 10.42 12.30
N ASP A 7 -10.38 10.50 11.13
CA ASP A 7 -11.47 11.43 10.81
C ASP A 7 -12.48 10.73 9.90
N GLU A 8 -13.63 11.36 9.62
CA GLU A 8 -14.68 10.81 8.75
C GLU A 8 -14.15 10.29 7.39
N ASN A 9 -13.11 10.93 6.87
CA ASN A 9 -12.51 10.67 5.57
C ASN A 9 -11.11 10.04 5.62
N LEU A 10 -10.51 9.90 6.82
CA LEU A 10 -9.16 9.40 7.01
C LEU A 10 -9.15 8.14 7.87
N ILE A 11 -8.69 7.05 7.28
CA ILE A 11 -8.56 5.76 7.96
C ILE A 11 -7.10 5.30 7.88
N SER A 12 -6.51 5.05 9.04
CA SER A 12 -5.20 4.37 9.13
C SER A 12 -5.41 2.87 9.15
N VAL A 13 -4.59 2.17 8.38
CA VAL A 13 -4.67 0.72 8.21
C VAL A 13 -3.27 0.10 8.28
N ILE A 14 -3.19 -1.08 8.88
CA ILE A 14 -1.99 -1.92 8.92
C ILE A 14 -2.42 -3.33 8.48
N PRO A 15 -2.03 -3.78 7.27
CA PRO A 15 -2.34 -5.13 6.80
C PRO A 15 -1.55 -6.14 7.60
N GLU A 16 -2.19 -7.22 8.04
CA GLU A 16 -1.58 -8.29 8.87
C GLU A 16 -1.31 -9.56 8.06
N ASP A 17 -1.97 -9.74 6.91
CA ASP A 17 -1.80 -10.87 6.02
C ASP A 17 -1.92 -10.48 4.52
N SER A 18 -1.86 -11.48 3.64
CA SER A 18 -1.99 -11.29 2.19
C SER A 18 -3.42 -10.93 1.76
N ASP A 19 -4.43 -11.47 2.46
CA ASP A 19 -5.84 -11.20 2.19
C ASP A 19 -6.19 -9.74 2.47
N ASP A 20 -5.56 -9.14 3.48
CA ASP A 20 -5.60 -7.71 3.76
C ASP A 20 -5.03 -6.87 2.62
N LEU A 21 -3.89 -7.26 2.04
CA LEU A 21 -3.33 -6.57 0.87
C LEU A 21 -4.27 -6.66 -0.34
N LEU A 22 -4.93 -7.81 -0.52
CA LEU A 22 -5.96 -7.98 -1.54
C LEU A 22 -7.19 -7.09 -1.29
N ASN A 23 -7.61 -6.96 -0.03
CA ASN A 23 -8.68 -6.06 0.37
C ASN A 23 -8.30 -4.59 0.13
N LEU A 24 -7.09 -4.19 0.50
CA LEU A 24 -6.56 -2.85 0.25
C LEU A 24 -6.47 -2.52 -1.25
N ARG A 25 -6.08 -3.49 -2.09
CA ARG A 25 -6.15 -3.36 -3.56
C ARG A 25 -7.58 -3.04 -4.04
N ARG A 26 -8.60 -3.66 -3.43
CA ARG A 26 -10.01 -3.46 -3.81
C ARG A 26 -10.52 -2.09 -3.35
N ILE A 27 -10.08 -1.66 -2.16
CA ILE A 27 -10.49 -0.40 -1.52
C ILE A 27 -9.85 0.81 -2.21
N ILE A 28 -8.52 0.82 -2.40
CA ILE A 28 -7.81 1.98 -2.94
C ILE A 28 -8.13 2.14 -4.42
N LYS A 29 -8.63 3.32 -4.81
CA LYS A 29 -8.97 3.68 -6.18
C LYS A 29 -8.09 4.81 -6.69
N GLU A 30 -8.12 5.00 -8.01
CA GLU A 30 -7.53 6.17 -8.65
C GLU A 30 -8.12 7.46 -8.07
N ASN A 31 -7.27 8.48 -7.91
CA ASN A 31 -7.57 9.78 -7.28
C ASN A 31 -7.77 9.77 -5.76
N ASP A 32 -7.67 8.62 -5.10
CA ASP A 32 -7.56 8.59 -3.64
C ASP A 32 -6.20 9.11 -3.20
N LYS A 33 -6.11 9.60 -1.96
CA LYS A 33 -4.84 10.00 -1.35
C LYS A 33 -4.35 8.93 -0.38
N VAL A 34 -3.11 8.49 -0.54
CA VAL A 34 -2.44 7.54 0.36
C VAL A 34 -1.26 8.23 1.01
N ILE A 35 -1.20 8.18 2.33
CA ILE A 35 -0.16 8.81 3.15
C ILE A 35 0.63 7.71 3.85
N GLY A 36 1.96 7.77 3.75
CA GLY A 36 2.82 6.80 4.42
C GLY A 36 4.29 7.20 4.37
N ASP A 37 5.10 6.44 5.10
CA ASP A 37 6.55 6.62 5.15
C ASP A 37 7.23 5.82 4.05
N THR A 38 8.08 6.48 3.27
CA THR A 38 8.90 5.87 2.22
C THR A 38 10.34 6.37 2.32
N THR A 39 11.24 5.74 1.56
CA THR A 39 12.60 6.24 1.39
C THR A 39 12.80 6.76 -0.03
N ARG A 40 13.53 7.87 -0.17
CA ARG A 40 13.94 8.41 -1.47
C ARG A 40 15.43 8.73 -1.43
N VAL A 41 16.11 8.43 -2.53
CA VAL A 41 17.52 8.81 -2.71
C VAL A 41 17.54 10.25 -3.21
N LEU A 42 18.12 11.17 -2.43
CA LEU A 42 18.37 12.53 -2.86
C LEU A 42 19.79 12.60 -3.44
N LYS A 43 19.90 12.97 -4.72
CA LYS A 43 21.19 13.28 -5.34
C LYS A 43 21.50 14.75 -5.04
N GLN A 44 22.63 15.02 -4.40
CA GLN A 44 23.16 16.38 -4.33
C GLN A 44 24.03 16.58 -5.58
N ASP A 45 23.63 17.52 -6.44
CA ASP A 45 24.51 17.99 -7.51
C ASP A 45 25.60 18.86 -6.87
N LYS A 46 26.81 18.32 -6.74
CA LYS A 46 28.02 19.09 -6.45
C LYS A 46 28.90 19.05 -7.69
N ASP A 47 29.27 20.21 -8.20
CA ASP A 47 30.02 20.43 -9.46
C ASP A 47 31.37 19.68 -9.57
N TYR A 48 31.86 19.07 -8.48
CA TYR A 48 33.18 18.41 -8.43
C TYR A 48 33.19 17.03 -7.74
N SER A 49 32.05 16.38 -7.51
CA SER A 49 32.01 15.07 -6.82
C SER A 49 31.53 13.95 -7.73
N ARG A 50 32.23 12.80 -7.67
CA ARG A 50 31.86 11.55 -8.34
C ARG A 50 30.41 11.16 -7.97
N PRO A 51 29.51 10.86 -8.93
CA PRO A 51 28.04 10.86 -8.75
C PRO A 51 27.46 9.66 -7.98
N ASP A 52 28.19 9.08 -7.01
CA ASP A 52 27.97 7.68 -6.66
C ASP A 52 27.20 7.42 -5.36
N LYS A 53 26.95 8.42 -4.50
CA LYS A 53 26.18 8.18 -3.25
C LYS A 53 25.22 9.33 -2.94
N GLY A 54 24.02 9.26 -3.53
CA GLY A 54 22.88 10.00 -3.00
C GLY A 54 22.48 9.48 -1.62
N GLU A 55 22.03 10.36 -0.74
CA GLU A 55 21.63 10.00 0.61
C GLU A 55 20.20 9.43 0.61
N ARG A 56 19.99 8.29 1.29
CA ARG A 56 18.64 7.72 1.47
C ARG A 56 17.97 8.41 2.65
N VAL A 57 17.03 9.29 2.36
CA VAL A 57 16.25 9.99 3.39
C VAL A 57 14.89 9.31 3.55
N LYS A 58 14.48 9.07 4.81
CA LYS A 58 13.10 8.68 5.13
C LYS A 58 12.22 9.91 5.04
N ILE A 59 11.15 9.81 4.27
CA ILE A 59 10.21 10.90 4.03
C ILE A 59 8.79 10.37 4.22
N ARG A 60 7.91 11.22 4.75
CA ARG A 60 6.47 10.96 4.77
C ARG A 60 5.85 11.72 3.61
N ILE A 61 5.14 11.01 2.74
CA ILE A 61 4.52 11.61 1.56
C ILE A 61 3.03 11.32 1.53
N ALA A 62 2.26 12.27 1.01
CA ALA A 62 0.92 12.04 0.52
C ALA A 62 0.99 11.87 -1.00
N LEU A 63 0.46 10.76 -1.49
CA LEU A 63 0.48 10.36 -2.89
C LEU A 63 -0.96 10.28 -3.40
N THR A 64 -1.24 10.95 -4.52
CA THR A 64 -2.51 10.81 -5.25
C THR A 64 -2.38 9.62 -6.18
N VAL A 65 -3.24 8.62 -6.01
CA VAL A 65 -3.13 7.32 -6.67
C VAL A 65 -3.47 7.42 -8.15
N GLU A 66 -2.58 6.93 -9.01
CA GLU A 66 -2.79 6.77 -10.45
C GLU A 66 -3.02 5.29 -10.81
N LYS A 67 -2.24 4.39 -10.22
CA LYS A 67 -2.31 2.96 -10.51
C LYS A 67 -2.01 2.12 -9.28
N ILE A 68 -2.71 1.01 -9.14
CA ILE A 68 -2.46 0.02 -8.10
C ILE A 68 -2.19 -1.35 -8.72
N SER A 69 -1.21 -2.07 -8.19
CA SER A 69 -0.83 -3.42 -8.62
C SER A 69 -0.47 -4.26 -7.41
N LEU A 70 -1.02 -5.46 -7.33
CA LEU A 70 -0.70 -6.45 -6.31
C LEU A 70 0.23 -7.49 -6.94
N ASP A 71 1.30 -7.81 -6.22
CA ASP A 71 2.18 -8.93 -6.53
C ASP A 71 1.87 -10.05 -5.53
N ASP A 72 1.03 -10.99 -5.97
CA ASP A 72 0.52 -12.10 -5.15
C ASP A 72 1.64 -13.07 -4.72
N VAL A 73 2.79 -13.07 -5.42
CA VAL A 73 3.91 -13.95 -5.10
C VAL A 73 4.80 -13.37 -4.00
N LEU A 74 4.89 -12.03 -3.95
CA LEU A 74 5.78 -11.33 -3.03
C LEU A 74 5.07 -10.67 -1.84
N ASP A 75 3.75 -10.83 -1.71
CA ASP A 75 2.90 -10.17 -0.73
C ASP A 75 3.15 -8.65 -0.67
N ARG A 76 3.09 -8.01 -1.84
CA ARG A 76 3.38 -6.58 -2.00
C ARG A 76 2.30 -5.87 -2.80
N LEU A 77 1.73 -4.83 -2.19
CA LEU A 77 0.84 -3.91 -2.87
C LEU A 77 1.62 -2.67 -3.30
N ARG A 78 1.78 -2.48 -4.60
CA ARG A 78 2.43 -1.30 -5.18
C ARG A 78 1.37 -0.29 -5.58
N VAL A 79 1.48 0.91 -5.03
CA VAL A 79 0.64 2.07 -5.32
C VAL A 79 1.51 3.11 -6.03
N VAL A 80 1.21 3.38 -7.29
CA VAL A 80 1.90 4.38 -8.12
C VAL A 80 1.05 5.63 -8.20
N GLY A 81 1.68 6.79 -8.13
CA GLY A 81 1.00 8.04 -8.34
C GLY A 81 1.88 9.27 -8.15
N THR A 82 1.23 10.43 -8.07
CA THR A 82 1.91 11.72 -7.96
C THR A 82 2.01 12.16 -6.50
N ILE A 83 3.17 12.68 -6.08
CA ILE A 83 3.34 13.28 -4.75
C ILE A 83 2.54 14.59 -4.68
N SER A 84 1.51 14.61 -3.84
CA SER A 84 0.72 15.82 -3.57
C SER A 84 1.28 16.63 -2.42
N GLU A 85 1.84 15.99 -1.40
CA GLU A 85 2.43 16.64 -0.21
C GLU A 85 3.64 15.83 0.27
N SER A 86 4.64 16.50 0.82
CA SER A 86 5.85 15.86 1.36
C SER A 86 6.29 16.54 2.65
N SER A 87 6.74 15.76 3.62
CA SER A 87 7.34 16.27 4.86
C SER A 87 8.74 16.88 4.66
N ASN A 88 9.37 16.65 3.51
CA ASN A 88 10.71 17.14 3.20
C ASN A 88 10.65 18.09 2.00
N GLU A 89 11.13 19.32 2.18
CA GLU A 89 11.17 20.39 1.18
C GLU A 89 12.02 20.04 -0.05
N SER A 90 13.00 19.14 0.11
CA SER A 90 13.87 18.67 -0.98
C SER A 90 13.17 17.72 -1.96
N VAL A 91 11.92 17.34 -1.67
CA VAL A 91 11.12 16.44 -2.51
C VAL A 91 10.14 17.28 -3.34
N PRO A 92 10.31 17.36 -4.67
CA PRO A 92 9.43 18.19 -5.48
C PRO A 92 8.02 17.64 -5.51
N HIS A 93 7.06 18.52 -5.28
CA HIS A 93 5.63 18.28 -5.47
C HIS A 93 5.37 18.00 -6.95
N GLY A 94 4.43 17.11 -7.27
CA GLY A 94 4.11 16.76 -8.66
C GLY A 94 5.03 15.70 -9.29
N THR A 95 6.01 15.15 -8.55
CA THR A 95 6.83 14.04 -9.06
C THR A 95 6.12 12.70 -8.87
N HIS A 96 6.29 11.77 -9.82
CA HIS A 96 5.77 10.40 -9.67
C HIS A 96 6.63 9.63 -8.66
N HIS A 97 5.95 8.85 -7.82
CA HIS A 97 6.57 7.93 -6.89
C HIS A 97 5.76 6.64 -6.81
N SER A 98 6.41 5.56 -6.35
CA SER A 98 5.74 4.30 -6.08
C SER A 98 5.88 3.95 -4.60
N PHE A 99 4.75 3.86 -3.92
CA PHE A 99 4.66 3.32 -2.58
C PHE A 99 4.56 1.79 -2.66
N ILE A 100 5.36 1.08 -1.85
CA ILE A 100 5.28 -0.38 -1.75
C ILE A 100 4.84 -0.68 -0.34
N LEU A 101 3.62 -1.19 -0.21
CA LEU A 101 3.05 -1.62 1.04
C LEU A 101 3.29 -3.12 1.22
N LYS A 102 3.83 -3.49 2.39
CA LYS A 102 3.98 -4.87 2.83
C LYS A 102 3.10 -5.14 4.04
N ILE A 103 3.01 -6.41 4.41
CA ILE A 103 2.45 -6.84 5.69
C ILE A 103 3.18 -6.09 6.83
N ASN A 104 2.41 -5.59 7.79
CA ASN A 104 2.81 -4.74 8.93
C ASN A 104 3.25 -3.31 8.60
N ASP A 105 3.25 -2.88 7.33
CA ASP A 105 3.50 -1.48 6.99
C ASP A 105 2.22 -0.66 7.21
N GLY A 106 2.29 0.41 8.00
CA GLY A 106 1.14 1.30 8.23
C GLY A 106 0.98 2.35 7.14
N ILE A 107 -0.24 2.49 6.60
CA ILE A 107 -0.60 3.60 5.73
C ILE A 107 -1.89 4.27 6.19
N THR A 108 -2.08 5.52 5.78
CA THR A 108 -3.33 6.25 5.97
C THR A 108 -3.97 6.53 4.62
N ILE A 109 -5.23 6.13 4.47
CA ILE A 109 -6.01 6.33 3.25
C ILE A 109 -6.97 7.48 3.50
N SER A 110 -6.93 8.48 2.62
CA SER A 110 -7.83 9.62 2.60
C SER A 110 -8.69 9.57 1.35
N LYS A 111 -10.01 9.49 1.56
CA LYS A 111 -11.03 9.45 0.51
C LYS A 111 -12.02 10.59 0.71
N LYS A 112 -12.59 11.10 -0.39
CA LYS A 112 -13.68 12.10 -0.30
C LYS A 112 -14.94 11.53 0.34
N LYS A 113 -15.22 10.25 0.07
CA LYS A 113 -16.37 9.53 0.61
C LYS A 113 -16.04 8.05 0.66
N TRP A 114 -16.22 7.45 1.83
CA TRP A 114 -16.12 6.00 2.01
C TRP A 114 -17.45 5.33 1.67
N LEU A 115 -17.41 4.31 0.82
CA LEU A 115 -18.58 3.50 0.50
C LEU A 115 -18.82 2.47 1.61
N PRO A 116 -20.08 2.09 1.90
CA PRO A 116 -20.37 1.13 2.97
C PRO A 116 -19.64 -0.21 2.80
N PHE A 117 -19.53 -0.73 1.58
CA PHE A 117 -18.82 -1.99 1.33
C PHE A 117 -17.32 -1.88 1.58
N GLU A 118 -16.70 -0.70 1.36
CA GLU A 118 -15.27 -0.50 1.63
C GLU A 118 -15.00 -0.56 3.14
N LYS A 119 -15.89 0.06 3.94
CA LYS A 119 -15.84 -0.03 5.40
C LYS A 119 -16.03 -1.46 5.89
N ASN A 120 -17.00 -2.18 5.33
CA ASN A 120 -17.19 -3.60 5.66
C ASN A 120 -15.95 -4.44 5.32
N LEU A 121 -15.29 -4.16 4.19
CA LEU A 121 -14.09 -4.89 3.79
C LEU A 121 -12.91 -4.63 4.75
N LEU A 122 -12.80 -3.39 5.27
CA LEU A 122 -11.83 -3.03 6.30
C LEU A 122 -12.05 -3.78 7.62
N GLU A 123 -13.30 -4.07 7.99
CA GLU A 123 -13.68 -4.78 9.22
C GLU A 123 -13.66 -6.31 9.06
N SER A 124 -13.91 -6.83 7.85
CA SER A 124 -14.12 -8.25 7.57
C SER A 124 -12.89 -9.14 7.73
N SER A 125 -11.69 -8.56 7.77
CA SER A 125 -10.43 -9.31 7.87
C SER A 125 -10.29 -10.15 9.14
N ASN A 126 -11.05 -9.84 10.20
CA ASN A 126 -10.81 -10.45 11.51
C ASN A 126 -11.53 -11.79 11.74
N ASN A 127 -12.27 -12.31 10.74
CA ASN A 127 -13.22 -13.41 10.96
C ASN A 127 -13.18 -14.53 9.90
N GLN A 128 -12.11 -14.64 9.11
CA GLN A 128 -12.04 -15.68 8.09
C GLN A 128 -11.62 -17.02 8.66
N VAL A 129 -12.58 -17.94 8.79
CA VAL A 129 -12.33 -19.37 8.94
C VAL A 129 -11.80 -19.87 7.60
N GLY A 130 -10.51 -20.21 7.52
CA GLY A 130 -9.91 -20.76 6.31
C GLY A 130 -10.42 -22.17 6.04
N PHE A 131 -10.89 -22.42 4.82
CA PHE A 131 -11.27 -23.77 4.39
C PHE A 131 -10.17 -24.35 3.50
N VAL A 132 -9.85 -25.63 3.68
CA VAL A 132 -8.94 -26.36 2.80
C VAL A 132 -9.78 -27.28 1.93
N LEU A 133 -9.73 -27.07 0.62
CA LEU A 133 -10.32 -27.95 -0.37
C LEU A 133 -9.25 -28.94 -0.83
N VAL A 134 -9.54 -30.23 -0.72
CA VAL A 134 -8.69 -31.29 -1.23
C VAL A 134 -9.48 -32.09 -2.27
N ALA A 135 -8.95 -32.18 -3.48
CA ALA A 135 -9.45 -33.03 -4.53
C ALA A 135 -8.44 -34.16 -4.77
N ILE A 136 -8.90 -35.41 -4.69
CA ILE A 136 -8.04 -36.60 -4.85
C ILE A 136 -8.69 -37.50 -5.89
N ASP A 137 -7.91 -37.88 -6.91
CA ASP A 137 -8.20 -38.96 -7.84
C ASP A 137 -7.08 -40.02 -7.78
N THR A 138 -7.27 -41.15 -8.44
CA THR A 138 -6.30 -42.24 -8.55
C THR A 138 -4.98 -41.84 -9.21
N GLY A 139 -4.96 -40.79 -10.05
CA GLY A 139 -3.77 -40.33 -10.76
C GLY A 139 -3.26 -38.94 -10.40
N ASP A 140 -4.04 -38.13 -9.67
CA ASP A 140 -3.67 -36.76 -9.36
C ASP A 140 -4.32 -36.28 -8.06
N SER A 141 -3.75 -35.24 -7.45
CA SER A 141 -4.30 -34.59 -6.26
C SER A 141 -4.06 -33.09 -6.29
N GLY A 142 -5.09 -32.32 -5.94
CA GLY A 142 -5.02 -30.86 -5.81
C GLY A 142 -5.37 -30.43 -4.39
N ILE A 143 -4.58 -29.51 -3.84
CA ILE A 143 -4.87 -28.82 -2.59
C ILE A 143 -5.05 -27.33 -2.85
N ALA A 144 -6.12 -26.76 -2.31
CA ALA A 144 -6.40 -25.33 -2.39
C ALA A 144 -6.86 -24.82 -1.03
N ARG A 145 -6.52 -23.57 -0.72
CA ARG A 145 -7.08 -22.81 0.40
C ARG A 145 -8.14 -21.85 -0.15
N LEU A 146 -9.33 -21.85 0.46
CA LEU A 146 -10.45 -20.98 0.14
C LEU A 146 -10.50 -19.78 1.08
#